data_AF-A0A316TDL6-F1
#
_entry.id   AF-A0A316TDL6-F1
#
_cell.length_a   1.000
_cell.length_b   1.000
_cell.length_c   1.000
_cell.angle_alpha   90.00
_cell.angle_beta   90.00
_cell.angle_gamma   90.00
#
_symmetry.space_group_name_H-M   'P 1'
#
loop_
_entity.id
_entity.type
_entity.pdbx_description
1 polymer ?
#
loop_
_entity_poly.entity_id
_entity_poly.type
_entity_poly.pdbx_seq_one_letter_code
_entity_poly.pdbx_strand_id
1 'polypeptide(L)'
;MGKIKLKKDCIPKRLLMVAMSVFFMSLGITLLQQSNFGNDPYSCLGFGVSGTTGIPFGIIFMSMEFVFLIFVLFTDRSKIGIGTLANMFLVGNLA
;
A
#
# COMPACT_ATOMS: atom_id res chain seq x y z
N MET A 1 -12.76 14.23 -19.50
CA MET A 1 -12.08 14.58 -18.24
C MET A 1 -13.12 14.78 -17.13
N GLY A 2 -13.52 13.68 -16.50
CA GLY A 2 -14.59 13.68 -15.49
C GLY A 2 -14.11 14.31 -14.18
N LYS A 3 -14.71 15.44 -13.80
CA LYS A 3 -14.52 16.10 -12.50
C LYS A 3 -14.89 15.12 -11.39
N ILE A 4 -13.91 14.60 -10.67
CA ILE A 4 -14.13 13.92 -9.38
C ILE A 4 -14.58 14.99 -8.39
N LYS A 5 -15.91 15.22 -8.32
CA LYS A 5 -16.55 16.00 -7.26
C LYS A 5 -16.33 15.24 -5.95
N LEU A 6 -15.31 15.64 -5.20
CA LEU A 6 -15.09 15.25 -3.81
C LEU A 6 -16.25 15.78 -2.96
N LYS A 7 -17.30 14.97 -2.84
CA LYS A 7 -18.41 15.21 -1.92
C LYS A 7 -17.90 14.96 -0.49
N LYS A 8 -17.84 16.04 0.29
CA LYS A 8 -17.23 16.16 1.63
C LYS A 8 -17.83 15.18 2.67
N ASP A 9 -18.99 14.60 2.39
CA ASP A 9 -19.79 13.83 3.36
C ASP A 9 -19.45 12.31 3.40
N CYS A 10 -18.64 11.80 2.47
CA CYS A 10 -18.34 10.35 2.35
C CYS A 10 -16.92 9.96 2.81
N ILE A 11 -16.17 10.87 3.44
CA ILE A 11 -14.82 10.58 3.95
C ILE A 11 -14.82 9.40 4.94
N PRO A 12 -15.71 9.33 5.96
CA PRO A 12 -15.70 8.22 6.91
C PRO A 12 -16.11 6.88 6.28
N LYS A 13 -17.11 6.86 5.40
CA LYS A 13 -17.48 5.63 4.65
C LYS A 13 -16.35 5.14 3.75
N ARG A 14 -15.64 6.07 3.11
CA ARG A 14 -14.49 5.75 2.26
C ARG A 14 -13.30 5.24 3.07
N LEU A 15 -13.03 5.85 4.22
CA LEU A 15 -11.99 5.38 5.15
C LEU A 15 -12.28 3.95 5.63
N LEU A 16 -13.55 3.67 5.95
CA LEU A 16 -13.98 2.35 6.40
C LEU A 16 -13.89 1.31 5.28
N MET A 17 -14.23 1.68 4.04
CA MET A 17 -14.05 0.82 2.86
C MET A 17 -12.57 0.51 2.59
N VAL A 18 -11.68 1.51 2.75
CA VAL A 18 -10.23 1.31 2.61
C VAL A 18 -9.71 0.41 3.73
N ALA A 19 -10.06 0.66 4.99
CA ALA A 19 -9.64 -0.17 6.12
C ALA A 19 -10.07 -1.63 5.95
N MET A 20 -11.31 -1.86 5.53
CA MET A 20 -11.82 -3.19 5.20
C MET A 20 -10.99 -3.84 4.08
N SER A 21 -10.72 -3.11 2.99
CA SER A 21 -9.95 -3.67 1.87
C SER A 21 -8.52 -4.05 2.26
N VAL A 22 -7.83 -3.22 3.05
CA VAL A 22 -6.48 -3.49 3.54
C VAL A 22 -6.48 -4.71 4.45
N PHE A 23 -7.47 -4.83 5.35
CA PHE A 23 -7.58 -5.99 6.24
C PHE A 23 -7.73 -7.31 5.47
N PHE A 24 -8.64 -7.37 4.50
CA PHE A 24 -8.82 -8.57 3.68
C PHE A 24 -7.60 -8.88 2.80
N MET A 25 -6.94 -7.85 2.27
CA MET A 25 -5.72 -8.00 1.48
C MET A 25 -4.57 -8.58 2.32
N SER A 26 -4.30 -8.02 3.51
CA SER A 26 -3.24 -8.49 4.40
C SER A 26 -3.49 -9.92 4.89
N LEU A 27 -4.75 -10.28 5.19
CA LEU A 27 -5.13 -11.65 5.52
C LEU A 27 -4.82 -12.62 4.38
N GLY A 28 -5.19 -12.26 3.15
CA GLY A 28 -4.91 -13.08 1.97
C GLY A 28 -3.42 -13.31 1.74
N ILE A 29 -2.63 -12.23 1.78
CA ILE A 29 -1.17 -12.29 1.59
C ILE A 29 -0.51 -13.17 2.65
N THR A 30 -0.93 -13.05 3.92
CA THR A 30 -0.36 -13.84 5.02
C THR A 30 -0.70 -15.32 4.90
N LEU A 31 -1.93 -15.66 4.50
CA LEU A 31 -2.35 -17.04 4.26
C LEU A 31 -1.61 -17.67 3.08
N LEU A 32 -1.45 -16.93 1.98
CA LEU A 32 -0.66 -17.36 0.82
C LEU A 32 0.82 -17.55 1.16
N GLN A 33 1.37 -16.68 2.03
CA GLN A 33 2.73 -16.79 2.52
C GLN A 33 2.92 -18.05 3.38
N GLN A 34 2.03 -18.30 4.34
CA GLN A 34 2.05 -19.48 5.21
C GLN A 34 1.91 -20.79 4.42
N SER A 35 1.08 -20.79 3.37
CA SER A 35 0.88 -21.96 2.50
C SER A 35 2.00 -22.18 1.48
N ASN A 36 3.03 -21.32 1.43
CA ASN A 36 4.10 -21.35 0.42
C ASN A 36 3.59 -21.36 -1.02
N PHE A 37 2.38 -20.84 -1.26
CA PHE A 37 1.74 -20.89 -2.58
C PHE A 37 2.28 -19.80 -3.54
N GLY A 38 3.23 -19.01 -3.07
CA GLY A 38 3.69 -17.79 -3.73
C GLY A 38 2.70 -16.64 -3.52
N ASN A 39 3.24 -15.42 -3.53
CA ASN A 39 2.48 -14.17 -3.49
C ASN A 39 2.64 -13.40 -4.81
N ASP A 40 1.94 -12.29 -4.97
CA ASP A 40 2.16 -11.38 -6.10
C ASP A 40 3.64 -10.93 -6.16
N PRO A 41 4.18 -10.60 -7.35
CA PRO A 41 5.62 -10.32 -7.52
C PRO A 41 6.12 -9.15 -6.67
N TYR A 42 5.25 -8.20 -6.31
CA TYR A 42 5.61 -7.08 -5.44
C TYR A 42 5.79 -7.54 -3.99
N SER A 43 4.80 -8.25 -3.44
CA SER A 43 4.92 -8.82 -2.09
C SER A 43 6.00 -9.88 -1.98
N CYS A 44 6.15 -10.75 -2.98
CA CYS A 44 7.23 -11.75 -3.04
C CYS A 44 8.62 -11.10 -2.99
N LEU A 45 8.82 -9.98 -3.69
CA LEU A 45 10.09 -9.25 -3.64
C LEU A 45 10.33 -8.71 -2.22
N GLY A 46 9.32 -8.11 -1.59
CA GLY A 46 9.43 -7.64 -0.21
C GLY A 46 9.76 -8.76 0.79
N PHE A 47 9.09 -9.91 0.68
CA PHE A 47 9.37 -11.08 1.52
C PHE A 47 10.75 -11.68 1.26
N GLY A 48 11.19 -11.75 0.00
CA GLY A 48 12.53 -12.25 -0.36
C GLY A 48 13.66 -11.34 0.16
N VAL A 49 13.49 -10.02 0.04
CA VAL A 49 14.44 -9.04 0.61
C VAL A 49 14.42 -9.07 2.14
N SER A 50 13.25 -9.24 2.76
CA SER A 50 13.13 -9.37 4.22
C SER A 50 13.84 -10.62 4.72
N GLY A 51 13.62 -11.76 4.05
CA GLY A 51 14.26 -13.04 4.39
C GLY A 51 15.78 -13.06 4.19
N THR A 52 16.31 -12.27 3.26
CA THR A 52 17.77 -12.18 3.00
C THR A 52 18.48 -11.14 3.86
N THR A 53 17.82 -10.03 4.18
CA THR A 53 18.43 -8.89 4.89
C THR A 53 18.13 -8.89 6.40
N GLY A 54 17.14 -9.67 6.85
CA GLY A 54 16.67 -9.68 8.24
C GLY A 54 15.91 -8.41 8.66
N ILE A 55 15.64 -7.51 7.70
CA ILE A 55 14.90 -6.28 7.91
C ILE A 55 13.39 -6.63 7.94
N PRO A 56 12.60 -6.04 8.86
CA PRO A 56 11.16 -6.23 8.90
C PRO A 56 10.50 -5.93 7.56
N PHE A 57 9.56 -6.78 7.14
CA PHE A 57 8.80 -6.63 5.91
C PHE A 57 8.19 -5.23 5.74
N GLY A 58 7.62 -4.66 6.81
CA GLY A 58 7.03 -3.33 6.79
C GLY A 58 8.00 -2.21 6.38
N ILE A 59 9.27 -2.27 6.79
CA ILE A 59 10.28 -1.26 6.43
C ILE A 59 10.64 -1.35 4.94
N ILE A 60 10.75 -2.56 4.41
CA ILE A 60 11.02 -2.80 2.98
C ILE A 60 9.84 -2.36 2.14
N PHE A 61 8.62 -2.69 2.56
CA PHE A 61 7.39 -2.26 1.90
C PHE A 61 7.26 -0.73 1.86
N MET A 62 7.49 -0.06 2.99
CA MET A 62 7.45 1.39 3.07
C MET A 62 8.49 2.05 2.16
N SER A 63 9.69 1.46 2.08
CA SER A 63 10.76 1.94 1.20
C SER A 63 10.39 1.79 -0.28
N MET A 64 9.79 0.66 -0.66
CA MET A 64 9.31 0.42 -2.02
C MET A 64 8.20 1.39 -2.43
N GLU A 65 7.20 1.60 -1.56
CA GLU A 65 6.15 2.61 -1.82
C GLU A 65 6.72 4.03 -1.94
N PHE A 66 7.77 4.36 -1.17
CA PHE A 66 8.45 5.65 -1.28
C PHE A 66 9.13 5.84 -2.65
N VAL A 67 9.81 4.80 -3.16
CA VAL A 67 10.42 4.85 -4.50
C VAL A 67 9.35 5.02 -5.58
N PHE A 68 8.24 4.29 -5.49
CA PHE A 68 7.11 4.46 -6.41
C PHE A 68 6.51 5.87 -6.33
N LEU A 69 6.40 6.45 -5.13
CA LEU A 69 5.92 7.81 -4.93
C LEU A 69 6.83 8.82 -5.64
N ILE A 70 8.15 8.71 -5.47
CA ILE A 70 9.12 9.57 -6.16
C ILE A 70 8.93 9.48 -7.67
N PHE A 71 8.79 8.27 -8.20
CA PHE A 71 8.61 8.04 -9.64
C PHE A 71 7.33 8.71 -10.18
N VAL A 72 6.23 8.63 -9.42
CA VAL A 72 4.95 9.29 -9.76
C VAL A 72 5.08 10.82 -9.66
N LEU A 73 5.91 11.33 -8.73
CA LEU A 73 6.20 12.75 -8.54
C LEU A 73 6.90 13.38 -9.74
N PHE A 74 7.72 12.61 -10.46
CA PHE A 74 8.35 13.04 -11.72
C PHE A 74 7.44 12.90 -12.94
N THR A 75 6.56 11.88 -12.96
CA THR A 75 5.71 11.60 -14.13
C THR A 75 4.46 12.49 -14.19
N ASP A 76 3.71 12.63 -13.09
CA ASP A 76 2.42 13.33 -13.10
C ASP A 76 2.04 13.84 -11.70
N ARG A 77 2.45 15.08 -11.39
CA ARG A 77 2.17 15.74 -10.10
C ARG A 77 0.68 15.95 -9.85
N SER A 78 -0.17 15.91 -10.89
CA SER A 78 -1.61 16.17 -10.75
C SER A 78 -2.37 15.03 -10.06
N LYS A 79 -1.75 13.85 -9.91
CA LYS A 79 -2.34 12.68 -9.22
C LYS A 79 -1.94 12.59 -7.75
N ILE A 80 -1.07 13.47 -7.28
CA ILE A 80 -0.62 13.51 -5.88
C ILE A 80 -1.62 14.31 -5.05
N GLY A 81 -2.48 13.59 -4.34
CA GLY A 81 -3.44 14.16 -3.39
C GLY A 81 -3.09 13.80 -1.95
N ILE A 82 -3.86 14.35 -1.00
CA ILE A 82 -3.78 14.04 0.44
C ILE A 82 -3.90 12.51 0.71
N GLY A 83 -4.60 11.79 -0.18
CA GLY A 83 -4.73 10.33 -0.11
C GLY A 83 -3.41 9.56 -0.30
N THR A 84 -2.45 10.08 -1.05
CA THR A 84 -1.14 9.42 -1.27
C THR A 84 -0.25 9.53 -0.02
N LEU A 85 -0.25 10.70 0.62
CA LEU A 85 0.42 10.92 1.91
C LEU A 85 -0.23 10.10 3.04
N ALA A 86 -1.56 10.00 3.04
CA ALA A 86 -2.29 9.16 3.99
C ALA A 86 -2.01 7.67 3.77
N ASN A 87 -1.91 7.19 2.52
CA ASN A 87 -1.55 5.80 2.21
C ASN A 87 -0.15 5.44 2.73
N MET A 88 0.82 6.34 2.50
CA MET A 88 2.20 6.14 2.93
C MET A 88 2.37 5.98 4.44
N PHE A 89 1.63 6.76 5.24
CA PHE A 89 1.69 6.69 6.70
C PHE A 89 0.80 5.61 7.31
N LEU A 90 -0.38 5.34 6.73
CA LEU A 90 -1.29 4.32 7.28
C LEU A 90 -0.88 2.89 6.90
N VAL A 91 -0.44 2.64 5.67
CA VAL A 91 -0.15 1.27 5.22
C VAL A 91 1.14 0.76 5.85
N GLY A 92 2.21 1.57 5.87
CA GLY A 92 3.48 1.19 6.50
C GLY A 92 3.42 1.00 8.02
N ASN A 93 2.46 1.61 8.72
CA ASN A 93 2.30 1.48 10.17
C ASN A 93 1.29 0.38 10.58
N LEU A 94 0.54 -0.18 9.63
CA LEU A 94 -0.44 -1.24 9.86
C LEU A 94 -0.07 -2.59 9.23
N ALA A 95 1.03 -2.65 8.46
CA ALA A 95 1.56 -3.86 7.82
C ALA A 95 2.72 -4.48 8.63
#